data_AF-A0A6I5NMY7-F1
#
_entry.id   AF-A0A6I5NMY7-F1
#
_cell.length_a   1.000
_cell.length_b   1.000
_cell.length_c   1.000
_cell.angle_alpha   90.00
_cell.angle_beta   90.00
_cell.angle_gamma   90.00
#
_symmetry.space_group_name_H-M   'P 1'
#
loop_
_entity.id
_entity.type
_entity.pdbx_description
1 polymer ?
#
loop_
_entity_poly.entity_id
_entity_poly.type
_entity_poly.pdbx_seq_one_letter_code
_entity_poly.pdbx_strand_id
1 'polypeptide(L)'
;MTAKMLAKRLRKALLENGEMAEALYEYELQENLDYWYKGLLRDQDDYVFIVTENSGDVAMVIITTDKIIYVNERARDKLMELWPAYYAQNIEQLIPAMVQDLAGGHFFETGVKTVDNTKQKGPKKSGRWKT
;
A
#
# COMPACT_ATOMS: atom_id res chain seq x y z
N MET A 1 16.15 -4.30 17.56
CA MET A 1 16.25 -3.42 16.38
C MET A 1 15.88 -1.99 16.77
N THR A 2 16.46 -0.95 16.17
CA THR A 2 16.08 0.45 16.49
C THR A 2 15.09 0.99 15.45
N ALA A 3 14.15 1.84 15.87
CA ALA A 3 13.21 2.52 14.98
C ALA A 3 13.91 3.25 13.81
N LYS A 4 15.07 3.86 14.08
CA LYS A 4 15.89 4.55 13.06
C LYS A 4 16.45 3.59 12.00
N MET A 5 16.90 2.41 12.41
CA MET A 5 17.41 1.39 11.46
C MET A 5 16.28 0.83 10.60
N LEU A 6 15.13 0.54 11.21
CA LEU A 6 13.95 0.05 10.51
C LEU A 6 13.44 1.07 9.49
N ALA A 7 13.30 2.34 9.89
CA ALA A 7 12.93 3.42 8.97
C ALA A 7 13.91 3.54 7.79
N LYS A 8 15.21 3.34 8.01
CA LYS A 8 16.22 3.35 6.95
C LYS A 8 16.04 2.17 5.99
N ARG A 9 15.75 0.97 6.49
CA ARG A 9 15.50 -0.23 5.68
C ARG A 9 14.26 -0.06 4.81
N LEU A 10 13.18 0.45 5.41
CA LEU A 10 11.94 0.77 4.69
C LEU A 10 12.16 1.81 3.59
N ARG A 11 12.87 2.92 3.88
CA ARG A 11 13.23 3.91 2.84
C ARG A 11 14.03 3.27 1.71
N LYS A 12 15.04 2.46 2.05
CA LYS A 12 15.86 1.78 1.04
C LYS A 12 14.99 0.91 0.12
N ALA A 13 14.16 0.05 0.70
CA ALA A 13 13.30 -0.87 -0.06
C ALA A 13 12.23 -0.14 -0.88
N LEU A 14 11.55 0.85 -0.31
CA LEU A 14 10.36 1.45 -0.92
C LEU A 14 10.70 2.67 -1.80
N LEU A 15 11.69 3.48 -1.42
CA LEU A 15 12.00 4.75 -2.11
C LEU A 15 13.29 4.72 -2.93
N GLU A 16 14.24 3.86 -2.59
CA GLU A 16 15.58 3.82 -3.21
C GLU A 16 15.81 2.58 -4.09
N ASN A 17 14.72 1.92 -4.53
CA ASN A 17 14.75 0.69 -5.33
C ASN A 17 15.55 -0.46 -4.71
N GLY A 18 15.62 -0.53 -3.38
CA GLY A 18 16.23 -1.65 -2.68
C GLY A 18 15.51 -2.97 -2.95
N GLU A 19 16.26 -4.06 -3.03
CA GLU A 19 15.72 -5.41 -3.19
C GLU A 19 14.89 -5.81 -1.96
N MET A 20 13.77 -6.46 -2.22
CA MET A 20 12.91 -7.11 -1.24
C MET A 20 13.08 -8.63 -1.32
N ALA A 21 12.84 -9.31 -0.21
CA ALA A 21 13.17 -10.73 -0.09
C ALA A 21 11.95 -11.61 -0.38
N GLU A 22 12.06 -12.42 -1.44
CA GLU A 22 11.03 -13.41 -1.80
C GLU A 22 10.80 -14.44 -0.67
N ALA A 23 11.88 -14.95 -0.08
CA ALA A 23 11.79 -15.90 1.04
C ALA A 23 11.02 -15.33 2.25
N LEU A 24 11.11 -14.01 2.48
CA LEU A 24 10.36 -13.37 3.55
C LEU A 24 8.87 -13.26 3.21
N TYR A 25 8.54 -12.98 1.95
CA TYR A 25 7.15 -13.05 1.47
C TYR A 25 6.55 -14.46 1.65
N GLU A 26 7.26 -15.50 1.19
CA GLU A 26 6.80 -16.88 1.27
C GLU A 26 6.56 -17.31 2.72
N TYR A 27 7.44 -16.88 3.63
CA TYR A 27 7.40 -17.27 5.04
C TYR A 27 6.36 -16.49 5.86
N GLU A 28 6.23 -15.17 5.67
CA GLU A 28 5.37 -14.33 6.53
C GLU A 28 4.05 -13.91 5.90
N LEU A 29 4.01 -13.67 4.59
CA LEU A 29 2.88 -13.00 3.94
C LEU A 29 1.96 -13.96 3.18
N GLN A 30 2.52 -15.00 2.56
CA GLN A 30 1.78 -15.87 1.63
C GLN A 30 0.56 -16.57 2.25
N GLU A 31 0.65 -17.02 3.50
CA GLU A 31 -0.45 -17.74 4.16
C GLU A 31 -1.62 -16.81 4.54
N ASN A 32 -1.40 -15.50 4.58
CA ASN A 32 -2.36 -14.50 5.05
C ASN A 32 -3.18 -13.84 3.92
N LEU A 33 -2.89 -14.16 2.66
CA LEU A 33 -3.48 -13.50 1.49
C LEU A 33 -5.02 -13.58 1.46
N ASP A 34 -5.59 -14.74 1.80
CA ASP A 34 -7.05 -14.91 1.82
C ASP A 34 -7.72 -14.14 2.98
N TYR A 35 -7.00 -13.93 4.09
CA TYR A 35 -7.49 -13.10 5.20
C TYR A 35 -7.57 -11.63 4.77
N TRP A 36 -6.49 -11.10 4.21
CA TRP A 36 -6.44 -9.71 3.73
C TRP A 36 -7.40 -9.45 2.57
N TYR A 37 -7.56 -10.40 1.65
CA TYR A 37 -8.54 -10.28 0.57
C TYR A 37 -9.98 -10.17 1.11
N LYS A 38 -10.33 -10.94 2.16
CA LYS A 38 -11.65 -10.80 2.81
C LYS A 38 -11.81 -9.44 3.48
N GLY A 39 -10.75 -8.93 4.12
CA GLY A 39 -10.71 -7.58 4.71
C GLY A 39 -10.96 -6.50 3.66
N LEU A 40 -10.20 -6.52 2.57
CA LEU A 40 -10.35 -5.64 1.40
C LEU A 40 -11.81 -5.56 0.92
N LEU A 41 -12.47 -6.71 0.71
CA LEU A 41 -13.86 -6.75 0.25
C LEU A 41 -14.85 -6.22 1.30
N ARG A 42 -14.64 -6.56 2.56
CA ARG A 42 -15.50 -6.11 3.67
C ARG A 42 -15.44 -4.59 3.83
N ASP A 43 -14.23 -4.04 3.75
CA ASP A 43 -13.96 -2.64 4.02
C ASP A 43 -14.19 -1.78 2.76
N GLN A 44 -14.48 -2.41 1.62
CA GLN A 44 -14.76 -1.79 0.31
C GLN A 44 -13.60 -0.93 -0.19
N ASP A 45 -12.37 -1.38 0.05
CA ASP A 45 -11.17 -0.71 -0.47
C ASP A 45 -10.89 -1.16 -1.90
N ASP A 46 -10.15 -0.34 -2.66
CA ASP A 46 -9.82 -0.68 -4.05
C ASP A 46 -8.62 -1.65 -4.11
N TYR A 47 -7.73 -1.54 -3.12
CA TYR A 47 -6.64 -2.47 -2.86
C TYR A 47 -6.19 -2.37 -1.41
N VAL A 48 -5.52 -3.41 -0.93
CA VAL A 48 -4.80 -3.42 0.34
C VAL A 48 -3.32 -3.69 0.06
N PHE A 49 -2.44 -3.07 0.83
CA PHE A 49 -1.03 -3.41 0.78
C PHE A 49 -0.45 -3.65 2.17
N ILE A 50 0.47 -4.59 2.22
CA ILE A 50 1.08 -5.07 3.46
C ILE A 50 2.60 -5.01 3.30
N VAL A 51 3.28 -4.55 4.34
CA VAL A 51 4.74 -4.49 4.43
C VAL A 51 5.20 -5.20 5.69
N THR A 52 6.23 -6.04 5.58
CA THR A 52 6.93 -6.64 6.72
C THR A 52 8.43 -6.38 6.63
N GLU A 53 9.11 -6.43 7.78
CA GLU A 53 10.56 -6.41 7.87
C GLU A 53 10.99 -7.42 8.94
N ASN A 54 11.93 -8.28 8.57
CA ASN A 54 12.53 -9.22 9.50
C ASN A 54 14.01 -9.35 9.22
N SER A 55 14.82 -9.23 10.27
CA SER A 55 16.27 -9.48 10.24
C SER A 55 17.09 -8.68 9.22
N GLY A 56 16.54 -7.62 8.63
CA GLY A 56 17.19 -6.83 7.58
C GLY A 56 16.45 -6.81 6.26
N ASP A 57 15.61 -7.81 6.03
CA ASP A 57 14.90 -8.01 4.79
C ASP A 57 13.51 -7.39 4.88
N VAL A 58 13.05 -6.81 3.77
CA VAL A 58 11.72 -6.23 3.62
C VAL A 58 10.96 -7.06 2.60
N ALA A 59 9.67 -7.28 2.84
CA ALA A 59 8.77 -7.85 1.84
C ALA A 59 7.48 -7.04 1.77
N MET A 60 6.86 -7.03 0.60
CA MET A 60 5.64 -6.27 0.35
C MET A 60 4.67 -7.08 -0.52
N VAL A 61 3.37 -6.92 -0.26
CA VAL A 61 2.32 -7.44 -1.13
C VAL A 61 1.23 -6.40 -1.38
N ILE A 62 0.66 -6.39 -2.58
CA ILE A 62 -0.61 -5.69 -2.90
C ILE A 62 -1.62 -6.73 -3.33
N ILE A 63 -2.84 -6.59 -2.82
CA ILE A 63 -4.00 -7.38 -3.23
C ILE A 63 -5.07 -6.42 -3.73
N THR A 64 -5.56 -6.64 -4.94
CA THR A 64 -6.60 -5.84 -5.57
C THR A 64 -7.97 -6.54 -5.50
N THR A 65 -9.05 -5.80 -5.78
CA THR A 65 -10.43 -6.34 -5.72
C THR A 65 -10.72 -7.44 -6.75
N ASP A 66 -9.98 -7.48 -7.85
CA ASP A 66 -9.96 -8.57 -8.85
C ASP A 66 -9.05 -9.75 -8.45
N LYS A 67 -8.60 -9.78 -7.18
CA LYS A 67 -7.75 -10.82 -6.59
C LYS A 67 -6.39 -10.96 -7.29
N ILE A 68 -5.91 -9.91 -7.96
CA ILE A 68 -4.54 -9.87 -8.47
C ILE A 68 -3.60 -9.60 -7.29
N ILE A 69 -2.55 -10.39 -7.19
CA ILE A 69 -1.54 -10.30 -6.14
C ILE A 69 -0.23 -9.85 -6.77
N TYR A 70 0.30 -8.73 -6.30
CA TYR A 70 1.62 -8.23 -6.66
C TYR A 70 2.54 -8.39 -5.48
N VAL A 71 3.75 -8.88 -5.72
CA VAL A 71 4.74 -9.22 -4.68
C VAL A 71 6.00 -8.39 -4.89
N ASN A 72 6.58 -7.93 -3.79
CA ASN A 72 7.88 -7.26 -3.72
C ASN A 72 8.02 -6.13 -4.75
N GLU A 73 9.00 -6.17 -5.65
CA GLU A 73 9.24 -5.11 -6.62
C GLU A 73 8.01 -4.85 -7.49
N ARG A 74 7.27 -5.90 -7.87
CA ARG A 74 6.01 -5.72 -8.64
C ARG A 74 4.94 -5.01 -7.81
N ALA A 75 4.91 -5.24 -6.50
CA ALA A 75 4.01 -4.53 -5.59
C ALA A 75 4.41 -3.05 -5.49
N ARG A 76 5.71 -2.76 -5.35
CA ARG A 76 6.24 -1.40 -5.35
C ARG A 76 5.91 -0.66 -6.65
N ASP A 77 6.18 -1.28 -7.80
CA ASP A 77 5.89 -0.73 -9.11
C ASP A 77 4.38 -0.46 -9.26
N LYS A 78 3.55 -1.41 -8.82
CA LYS A 78 2.09 -1.23 -8.85
C LYS A 78 1.64 -0.07 -7.96
N LEU A 79 2.24 0.12 -6.79
CA LEU A 79 1.91 1.26 -5.92
C LEU A 79 2.34 2.60 -6.54
N MET A 80 3.46 2.63 -7.27
CA MET A 80 3.89 3.80 -8.04
C MET A 80 2.89 4.12 -9.16
N GLU A 81 2.36 3.11 -9.86
CA GLU A 81 1.29 3.30 -10.87
C GLU A 81 0.00 3.86 -10.24
N LEU A 82 -0.36 3.38 -9.04
CA LEU A 82 -1.56 3.81 -8.33
C LEU A 82 -1.41 5.24 -7.76
N TRP A 83 -0.18 5.66 -7.44
CA TRP A 83 0.14 6.97 -6.85
C TRP A 83 1.20 7.75 -7.66
N PRO A 84 0.98 8.04 -8.95
CA PRO A 84 2.04 8.50 -9.85
C PRO A 84 2.69 9.84 -9.43
N ALA A 85 1.91 10.74 -8.82
CA ALA A 85 2.42 12.04 -8.35
C ALA A 85 2.73 12.08 -6.84
N TYR A 86 2.29 11.07 -6.09
CA TYR A 86 2.26 11.11 -4.62
C TYR A 86 2.97 9.95 -3.96
N TYR A 87 3.48 8.97 -4.72
CA TYR A 87 4.11 7.76 -4.20
C TYR A 87 5.17 8.07 -3.12
N ALA A 88 6.19 8.85 -3.49
CA ALA A 88 7.29 9.16 -2.57
C ALA A 88 6.80 9.90 -1.32
N GLN A 89 5.92 10.88 -1.49
CA GLN A 89 5.37 11.66 -0.38
C GLN A 89 4.51 10.79 0.55
N ASN A 90 3.64 9.94 0.00
CA ASN A 90 2.77 9.06 0.77
C ASN A 90 3.60 8.03 1.55
N ILE A 91 4.56 7.37 0.90
CA ILE A 91 5.43 6.40 1.57
C ILE A 91 6.23 7.08 2.69
N GLU A 92 6.80 8.26 2.45
CA GLU A 92 7.55 8.99 3.48
C GLU A 92 6.67 9.33 4.70
N GLN A 93 5.39 9.65 4.48
CA GLN A 93 4.41 9.89 5.55
C GLN A 93 3.96 8.62 6.27
N LEU A 94 3.94 7.47 5.59
CA LEU A 94 3.53 6.19 6.15
C LEU A 94 4.66 5.48 6.91
N ILE A 95 5.93 5.74 6.59
CA ILE A 95 7.08 5.10 7.25
C ILE A 95 7.04 5.18 8.78
N PRO A 96 6.69 6.31 9.43
CA PRO A 96 6.55 6.33 10.88
C PRO A 96 5.53 5.32 11.43
N ALA A 97 4.40 5.13 10.76
CA ALA A 97 3.38 4.14 11.14
C ALA A 97 3.89 2.71 10.89
N MET A 98 4.50 2.45 9.72
CA MET A 98 5.15 1.17 9.43
C MET A 98 6.17 0.79 10.51
N VAL A 99 7.01 1.74 10.92
CA VAL A 99 8.01 1.53 11.98
C VAL A 99 7.35 1.18 13.31
N GLN A 100 6.25 1.83 13.65
CA GLN A 100 5.51 1.56 14.88
C GLN A 100 4.95 0.13 14.89
N ASP A 101 4.29 -0.29 13.81
CA ASP A 101 3.67 -1.61 13.72
C ASP A 101 4.73 -2.73 13.72
N LEU A 102 5.76 -2.58 12.89
CA LEU A 102 6.83 -3.56 12.74
C LEU A 102 7.71 -3.67 13.99
N ALA A 103 7.97 -2.56 14.70
CA ALA A 103 8.65 -2.61 15.99
C ALA A 103 7.80 -3.31 17.08
N GLY A 104 6.47 -3.31 16.93
CA GLY A 104 5.54 -4.07 17.76
C GLY A 104 5.42 -5.56 17.38
N GLY A 105 6.08 -6.01 16.31
CA GLY A 105 5.96 -7.38 15.82
C GLY A 105 4.68 -7.64 15.01
N HIS A 106 4.06 -6.58 14.47
CA HIS A 106 2.89 -6.65 13.61
C HIS A 106 3.28 -6.32 12.17
N PHE A 107 2.49 -6.81 11.21
CA PHE A 107 2.57 -6.31 9.84
C PHE A 107 2.00 -4.90 9.75
N PHE A 108 2.60 -4.07 8.90
CA PHE A 108 1.93 -2.84 8.48
C PHE A 108 0.91 -3.21 7.40
N GLU A 109 -0.36 -2.95 7.65
CA GLU A 109 -1.47 -3.23 6.72
C GLU A 109 -2.26 -1.94 6.48
N THR A 110 -2.53 -1.60 5.22
CA THR A 110 -3.39 -0.45 4.90
C THR A 110 -4.23 -0.69 3.66
N GLY A 111 -5.54 -0.52 3.82
CA GLY A 111 -6.51 -0.48 2.73
C GLY A 111 -6.62 0.93 2.15
N VAL A 112 -6.73 1.03 0.82
CA VAL A 112 -6.76 2.31 0.11
C VAL A 112 -8.00 2.41 -0.77
N LYS A 113 -8.74 3.51 -0.59
CA LYS A 113 -9.80 3.94 -1.48
C LYS A 113 -9.27 5.02 -2.41
N THR A 114 -9.43 4.82 -3.70
CA THR A 114 -9.13 5.79 -4.73
C THR A 114 -10.34 6.69 -4.95
N VAL A 115 -10.11 8.00 -4.96
CA VAL A 115 -11.14 8.96 -5.34
C VAL A 115 -11.21 9.03 -6.85
N ASP A 116 -12.24 8.42 -7.43
CA ASP A 116 -12.63 8.64 -8.82
C ASP A 116 -12.93 10.14 -9.04
N ASN A 117 -11.95 10.90 -9.53
CA ASN A 117 -12.15 12.29 -9.94
C ASN A 117 -13.15 12.43 -11.12
N THR A 118 -13.60 11.33 -11.70
CA THR A 118 -14.61 11.28 -12.77
C THR A 118 -16.06 11.44 -12.28
N LYS A 119 -16.29 11.38 -10.96
CA LYS A 119 -17.64 11.50 -10.36
C LYS A 119 -18.01 12.91 -9.88
N GLN A 120 -17.20 13.93 -10.14
CA GLN A 120 -17.62 15.33 -9.97
C GLN A 120 -18.40 15.84 -11.21
N LYS A 121 -19.55 15.23 -11.52
CA LYS A 121 -20.57 15.92 -12.34
C LYS A 121 -21.38 16.81 -11.40
N GLY A 122 -20.90 18.03 -11.18
CA GLY A 122 -21.67 19.10 -10.54
C GLY A 122 -23.01 19.32 -11.26
N PRO A 123 -24.02 19.90 -10.58
CA PRO A 123 -25.38 19.98 -11.11
C PRO A 123 -25.39 20.73 -12.45
N LYS A 124 -26.04 20.13 -13.46
CA LYS A 124 -26.34 20.81 -14.74
C LYS A 124 -27.08 22.10 -14.39
N LYS A 125 -26.49 23.27 -14.71
CA LYS A 125 -27.18 24.56 -14.66
C LYS A 125 -28.46 24.45 -15.49
N SER A 126 -29.60 24.35 -14.81
CA SER A 126 -30.92 24.39 -15.41
C SER A 126 -31.18 25.78 -15.97
N GLY A 127 -31.67 25.83 -17.20
CA GLY A 127 -32.72 26.78 -17.59
C GLY A 127 -32.36 28.26 -17.60
N ARG A 128 -31.96 28.70 -18.79
CA ARG A 128 -32.19 30.05 -19.31
C ARG A 128 -33.63 30.51 -19.02
N TRP A 129 -33.81 31.58 -18.25
CA TRP A 129 -35.04 32.37 -18.29
C TRP A 129 -34.74 33.70 -18.96
N LYS A 130 -35.30 33.87 -20.15
CA LYS A 130 -35.54 35.19 -20.75
C LYS A 130 -36.91 35.65 -20.27
N THR A 131 -36.95 36.83 -19.67
CA THR A 131 -38.09 37.76 -19.77
C THR A 131 -37.49 39.15 -19.83
#